data_AF-A0AAN8R583-F1
#
_entry.id   AF-A0AAN8R583-F1
#
_cell.length_a   1.000
_cell.length_b   1.000
_cell.length_c   1.000
_cell.angle_alpha   90.00
_cell.angle_beta   90.00
_cell.angle_gamma   90.00
#
_symmetry.space_group_name_H-M   'P 1'
#
loop_
_entity.id
_entity.type
_entity.pdbx_description
1 polymer ?
#
loop_
_entity_poly.entity_id
_entity_poly.type
_entity_poly.pdbx_seq_one_letter_code
_entity_poly.pdbx_strand_id
1 'polypeptide(L)'
;MLYGGRGMRSFLLNRKRKGGDEGPRRLQGRDLVRLVFFEGVAYLNGTERKTKRLPRRFFNMVPWFSQLLRRHRSCPYSKILQRVCPRVGDGEGDSATLLSQHTALHRVYLFVRECLSMVVPLELWGSDHNRLNFLSRVRNFLSMGKFERISLAELMWKMKVNDCDWLKISKTGRCPPSELSYRTRLLGQLLAWLLDGYVLGLVRAMFYVTESMGQKNALRFYRYQVWAKLQELAFRGHLSKGQMSELTLAQVMSLPKTTVTSRLRFIPKTDGMRPITRVIGADAKTRLFQARVRDLLDVLRVCVRSSPSLLGSTVWGTTDIHRVLSSITPAQKDKPRPLYFVKVDVSGAYDSLPHTQLLEVIGQVLSHVQEELFSVRRYAKVWADNHEGLKKTFVRQTSWKTLWRPPT
;
A
#
# COMPACT_ATOMS: atom_id res chain seq x y z
N MET A 1 -0.11 -3.27 -4.25
CA MET A 1 0.16 -2.46 -5.46
C MET A 1 0.82 -1.10 -5.21
N LEU A 2 0.55 -0.39 -4.11
CA LEU A 2 0.90 1.03 -4.00
C LEU A 2 2.41 1.34 -3.94
N TYR A 3 2.75 2.43 -4.63
CA TYR A 3 4.04 3.13 -4.77
C TYR A 3 5.21 2.38 -5.43
N GLY A 4 5.54 2.90 -6.60
CA GLY A 4 6.69 2.65 -7.44
C GLY A 4 6.84 3.85 -8.39
N GLY A 5 7.89 3.88 -9.20
CA GLY A 5 8.32 5.08 -9.93
C GLY A 5 9.80 5.35 -9.71
N ARG A 6 10.64 4.32 -9.87
CA ARG A 6 12.11 4.47 -9.84
C ARG A 6 12.75 3.93 -11.13
N GLY A 7 11.91 3.73 -12.15
CA GLY A 7 12.28 3.10 -13.41
C GLY A 7 12.66 1.63 -13.27
N MET A 8 13.14 1.05 -14.36
CA MET A 8 13.52 -0.36 -14.44
C MET A 8 14.74 -0.72 -13.59
N ARG A 9 15.53 0.25 -13.11
CA ARG A 9 16.71 -0.02 -12.27
C ARG A 9 16.34 -0.72 -10.95
N SER A 10 15.17 -0.40 -10.37
CA SER A 10 14.69 -1.04 -9.14
C SER A 10 13.91 -2.34 -9.37
N PHE A 11 13.68 -2.72 -10.63
CA PHE A 11 12.94 -3.93 -10.97
C PHE A 11 13.71 -5.19 -10.53
N LEU A 12 13.00 -6.19 -9.99
CA LEU A 12 13.60 -7.36 -9.35
C LEU A 12 14.67 -8.04 -10.22
N LEU A 13 14.37 -8.25 -11.50
CA LEU A 13 15.26 -8.95 -12.43
C LEU A 13 16.51 -8.13 -12.83
N ASN A 14 16.50 -6.82 -12.58
CA ASN A 14 17.65 -5.93 -12.79
C ASN A 14 18.53 -5.76 -11.55
N ARG A 15 18.11 -6.30 -10.40
CA ARG A 15 18.94 -6.27 -9.19
C ARG A 15 20.14 -7.19 -9.36
N LYS A 16 21.25 -6.81 -8.72
CA LYS A 16 22.46 -7.62 -8.65
C LYS A 16 22.44 -8.48 -7.39
N ARG A 17 23.03 -9.66 -7.47
CA ARG A 17 23.32 -10.51 -6.31
C ARG A 17 24.59 -9.98 -5.65
N LYS A 18 24.55 -9.80 -4.34
CA LYS A 18 25.71 -9.51 -3.49
C LYS A 18 26.17 -10.85 -2.88
N GLY A 19 27.36 -11.32 -3.22
CA GLY A 19 27.91 -12.54 -2.61
C GLY A 19 29.14 -13.08 -3.35
N GLY A 20 30.23 -13.25 -2.60
CA GLY A 20 31.57 -13.64 -3.07
C GLY A 20 32.57 -12.48 -3.06
N ASP A 21 33.87 -12.78 -3.08
CA ASP A 21 34.97 -11.79 -3.19
C ASP A 21 34.91 -10.97 -4.52
N GLU A 22 34.15 -11.43 -5.51
CA GLU A 22 34.07 -10.87 -6.87
C GLU A 22 33.05 -9.71 -7.03
N GLY A 23 32.45 -9.22 -5.95
CA GLY A 23 31.54 -8.07 -5.99
C GLY A 23 30.16 -8.34 -6.63
N PRO A 24 29.35 -7.28 -6.90
CA PRO A 24 27.96 -7.43 -7.33
C PRO A 24 27.81 -7.90 -8.79
N ARG A 25 27.22 -9.08 -9.01
CA ARG A 25 27.00 -9.66 -10.35
C ARG A 25 25.52 -9.75 -10.75
N ARG A 26 25.26 -9.85 -12.06
CA ARG A 26 23.90 -10.05 -12.61
C ARG A 26 23.36 -11.44 -12.26
N LEU A 27 22.04 -11.54 -12.18
CA LEU A 27 21.34 -12.81 -11.93
C LEU A 27 21.48 -13.77 -13.10
N GLN A 28 21.70 -15.04 -12.78
CA GLN A 28 21.69 -16.17 -13.71
C GLN A 28 20.48 -17.08 -13.42
N GLY A 29 20.19 -18.05 -14.30
CA GLY A 29 19.02 -18.92 -14.14
C GLY A 29 18.98 -19.65 -12.80
N ARG A 30 20.14 -20.12 -12.30
CA ARG A 30 20.27 -20.73 -10.97
C ARG A 30 19.89 -19.78 -9.83
N ASP A 31 20.26 -18.51 -9.93
CA ASP A 31 19.90 -17.50 -8.93
C ASP A 31 18.39 -17.26 -8.93
N LEU A 32 17.77 -17.25 -10.12
CA LEU A 32 16.33 -17.07 -10.26
C LEU A 32 15.53 -18.26 -9.71
N VAL A 33 15.99 -19.49 -9.94
CA VAL A 33 15.40 -20.69 -9.30
C VAL A 33 15.43 -20.57 -7.78
N ARG A 34 16.53 -20.08 -7.20
CA ARG A 34 16.62 -19.85 -5.74
C ARG A 34 15.70 -18.74 -5.25
N LEU A 35 15.61 -17.65 -5.99
CA LEU A 35 14.68 -16.55 -5.72
C LEU A 35 13.22 -17.01 -5.72
N VAL A 36 12.82 -17.91 -6.62
CA VAL A 36 11.43 -18.35 -6.76
C VAL A 36 11.06 -19.44 -5.77
N PHE A 37 11.92 -20.45 -5.59
CA PHE A 37 11.53 -21.70 -4.89
C PHE A 37 12.19 -21.90 -3.52
N PHE A 38 13.19 -21.08 -3.15
CA PHE A 38 14.00 -21.31 -1.95
C PHE A 38 14.09 -20.06 -1.05
N GLU A 39 15.11 -19.22 -1.18
CA GLU A 39 15.43 -18.14 -0.25
C GLU A 39 14.66 -16.83 -0.49
N GLY A 40 13.99 -16.69 -1.63
CA GLY A 40 13.30 -15.43 -1.95
C GLY A 40 14.29 -14.26 -2.13
N VAL A 41 13.78 -13.04 -2.00
CA VAL A 41 14.57 -11.80 -2.22
C VAL A 41 15.79 -11.69 -1.28
N ALA A 42 15.77 -12.34 -0.12
CA ALA A 42 16.90 -12.39 0.81
C ALA A 42 18.15 -13.03 0.17
N TYR A 43 17.97 -13.91 -0.82
CA TYR A 43 19.05 -14.50 -1.60
C TYR A 43 20.00 -13.45 -2.22
N LEU A 44 19.45 -12.30 -2.64
CA LEU A 44 20.23 -11.23 -3.26
C LEU A 44 21.24 -10.60 -2.30
N ASN A 45 21.05 -10.78 -1.00
CA ASN A 45 21.89 -10.22 0.05
C ASN A 45 22.80 -11.27 0.71
N GLY A 46 22.95 -12.45 0.10
CA GLY A 46 23.87 -13.49 0.57
C GLY A 46 23.26 -14.55 1.50
N THR A 47 21.94 -14.50 1.75
CA THR A 47 21.27 -15.57 2.50
C THR A 47 21.24 -16.85 1.67
N GLU A 48 21.85 -17.94 2.16
CA GLU A 48 21.84 -19.27 1.53
C GLU A 48 21.30 -20.33 2.50
N ARG A 49 20.45 -21.24 2.02
CA ARG A 49 20.04 -22.43 2.78
C ARG A 49 21.16 -23.47 2.84
N LYS A 50 21.07 -24.39 3.82
CA LYS A 50 22.03 -25.49 4.06
C LYS A 50 22.39 -26.29 2.79
N THR A 51 21.43 -26.51 1.88
CA THR A 51 21.68 -27.20 0.61
C THR A 51 22.22 -26.25 -0.47
N LYS A 52 23.54 -26.26 -0.68
CA LYS A 52 24.20 -25.43 -1.71
C LYS A 52 23.97 -25.92 -3.15
N ARG A 53 23.77 -27.22 -3.37
CA ARG A 53 23.45 -27.81 -4.68
C ARG A 53 21.94 -27.86 -4.90
N LEU A 54 21.49 -27.58 -6.12
CA LEU A 54 20.08 -27.70 -6.49
C LEU A 54 19.73 -29.19 -6.68
N PRO A 55 18.60 -29.67 -6.12
CA PRO A 55 18.10 -31.01 -6.46
C PRO A 55 17.83 -31.14 -7.96
N ARG A 56 17.92 -32.37 -8.50
CA ARG A 56 17.81 -32.67 -9.94
C ARG A 56 16.64 -31.95 -10.63
N ARG A 57 15.45 -31.97 -10.02
CA ARG A 57 14.25 -31.30 -10.55
C ARG A 57 14.48 -29.80 -10.79
N PHE A 58 15.03 -29.09 -9.81
CA PHE A 58 15.29 -27.65 -9.90
C PHE A 58 16.50 -27.32 -10.79
N PHE A 59 17.50 -28.21 -10.83
CA PHE A 59 18.60 -28.09 -11.77
C PHE A 59 18.09 -28.13 -13.22
N ASN A 60 17.16 -29.05 -13.53
CA ASN A 60 16.52 -29.14 -14.84
C ASN A 60 15.67 -27.91 -15.21
N MET A 61 15.30 -27.07 -14.23
CA MET A 61 14.58 -25.81 -14.49
C MET A 61 15.51 -24.67 -14.93
N VAL A 62 16.80 -24.75 -14.61
CA VAL A 62 17.77 -23.65 -14.83
C VAL A 62 17.82 -23.15 -16.28
N PRO A 63 17.72 -24.00 -17.33
CA PRO A 63 17.68 -23.53 -18.71
C PRO A 63 16.50 -22.59 -19.00
N TRP A 64 15.30 -22.91 -18.50
CA TRP A 64 14.09 -22.09 -18.71
C TRP A 64 14.21 -20.73 -18.02
N PHE A 65 14.71 -20.70 -16.78
CA PHE A 65 14.93 -19.45 -16.06
C PHE A 65 16.09 -18.63 -16.64
N SER A 66 17.11 -19.29 -17.21
CA SER A 66 18.17 -18.61 -17.98
C SER A 66 17.60 -17.98 -19.26
N GLN A 67 16.73 -18.68 -19.97
CA GLN A 67 16.04 -18.15 -21.15
C GLN A 67 15.13 -16.98 -20.79
N LEU A 68 14.37 -17.06 -19.70
CA LEU A 68 13.55 -15.96 -19.18
C LEU A 68 14.41 -14.72 -18.92
N LEU A 69 15.57 -14.88 -18.26
CA LEU A 69 16.50 -13.76 -18.02
C LEU A 69 17.09 -13.18 -19.31
N ARG A 70 17.42 -14.02 -20.30
CA ARG A 70 17.86 -13.53 -21.62
C ARG A 70 16.76 -12.72 -22.30
N ARG A 71 15.54 -13.25 -22.36
CA ARG A 71 14.37 -12.56 -22.93
C ARG A 71 14.06 -11.26 -22.19
N HIS A 72 14.16 -11.24 -20.87
CA HIS A 72 14.04 -10.03 -20.05
C HIS A 72 15.03 -8.94 -20.46
N ARG A 73 16.30 -9.31 -20.65
CA ARG A 73 17.37 -8.36 -21.03
C ARG A 73 17.16 -7.78 -22.43
N SER A 74 16.58 -8.56 -23.34
CA SER A 74 16.27 -8.12 -24.71
C SER A 74 14.90 -7.45 -24.85
N CYS A 75 14.05 -7.49 -23.82
CA CYS A 75 12.69 -6.98 -23.88
C CYS A 75 12.66 -5.44 -23.97
N PRO A 76 12.07 -4.85 -25.03
CA PRO A 76 12.08 -3.40 -25.24
C PRO A 76 10.99 -2.69 -24.43
N TYR A 77 11.02 -2.84 -23.10
CA TYR A 77 9.98 -2.34 -22.19
C TYR A 77 9.54 -0.90 -22.45
N SER A 78 10.48 0.01 -22.69
CA SER A 78 10.17 1.42 -22.96
C SER A 78 9.43 1.63 -24.28
N LYS A 79 9.76 0.86 -25.34
CA LYS A 79 9.08 0.94 -26.64
C LYS A 79 7.64 0.41 -26.53
N ILE A 80 7.45 -0.71 -25.84
CA ILE A 80 6.11 -1.26 -25.56
C ILE A 80 5.29 -0.25 -24.77
N LEU A 81 5.86 0.32 -23.72
CA LEU A 81 5.19 1.29 -22.88
C LEU A 81 4.77 2.53 -23.68
N GLN A 82 5.65 3.04 -24.56
CA GLN A 82 5.35 4.18 -25.39
C GLN A 82 4.24 3.88 -26.40
N ARG A 83 4.23 2.68 -26.98
CA ARG A 83 3.19 2.26 -27.94
C ARG A 83 1.83 2.05 -27.29
N VAL A 84 1.79 1.35 -26.16
CA VAL A 84 0.53 0.93 -25.52
C VAL A 84 -0.01 2.02 -24.59
N CYS A 85 0.88 2.74 -23.90
CA CYS A 85 0.54 3.79 -22.96
C CYS A 85 1.28 5.09 -23.32
N PRO A 86 1.00 5.71 -24.49
CA PRO A 86 1.69 6.93 -24.91
C PRO A 86 1.51 8.07 -23.90
N ARG A 87 2.48 8.98 -23.84
CA ARG A 87 2.30 10.27 -23.19
C ARG A 87 1.46 11.15 -24.11
N VAL A 88 0.65 12.02 -23.53
CA VAL A 88 -0.10 13.04 -24.26
C VAL A 88 0.58 14.37 -23.94
N GLY A 89 1.22 14.98 -24.94
CA GLY A 89 1.99 16.22 -24.81
C GLY A 89 3.39 16.07 -24.20
N ASP A 90 4.20 17.13 -24.30
CA ASP A 90 5.59 17.18 -23.85
C ASP A 90 5.76 17.38 -22.34
N GLY A 91 4.67 17.25 -21.57
CA GLY A 91 4.68 17.48 -20.12
C GLY A 91 4.62 18.96 -19.75
N GLU A 92 4.43 19.84 -20.72
CA GLU A 92 4.05 21.24 -20.54
C GLU A 92 2.52 21.31 -20.44
N GLY A 93 2.04 21.43 -19.20
CA GLY A 93 0.62 21.52 -18.93
C GLY A 93 0.39 21.83 -17.46
N ASP A 94 -0.67 22.58 -17.18
CA ASP A 94 -1.08 22.87 -15.81
C ASP A 94 -1.46 21.58 -15.06
N SER A 95 -1.41 21.61 -13.73
CA SER A 95 -1.66 20.48 -12.82
C SER A 95 -2.94 19.72 -13.17
N ALA A 96 -4.02 20.43 -13.52
CA ALA A 96 -5.29 19.82 -13.91
C ALA A 96 -5.19 18.93 -15.15
N THR A 97 -4.43 19.36 -16.16
CA THR A 97 -4.20 18.58 -17.39
C THR A 97 -3.39 17.32 -17.11
N LEU A 98 -2.35 17.40 -16.29
CA LEU A 98 -1.52 16.25 -15.94
C LEU A 98 -2.26 15.25 -15.04
N LEU A 99 -3.21 15.72 -14.21
CA LEU A 99 -4.05 14.85 -13.37
C LEU A 99 -5.02 13.99 -14.19
N SER A 100 -5.44 14.45 -15.38
CA SER A 100 -6.29 13.67 -16.29
C SER A 100 -5.48 12.67 -17.13
N GLN A 101 -4.16 12.85 -17.26
CA GLN A 101 -3.25 11.94 -17.99
C GLN A 101 -2.92 10.63 -17.25
N HIS A 102 -3.86 10.08 -16.49
CA HIS A 102 -3.70 8.73 -15.96
C HIS A 102 -3.92 7.69 -17.06
N THR A 103 -3.17 6.60 -17.00
CA THR A 103 -3.31 5.47 -17.92
C THR A 103 -4.52 4.62 -17.53
N ALA A 104 -5.42 4.38 -18.48
CA ALA A 104 -6.54 3.47 -18.28
C ALA A 104 -6.07 2.04 -17.99
N LEU A 105 -6.79 1.34 -17.12
CA LEU A 105 -6.44 -0.01 -16.65
C LEU A 105 -6.22 -1.00 -17.79
N HIS A 106 -7.06 -0.97 -18.82
CA HIS A 106 -6.94 -1.88 -19.96
C HIS A 106 -5.60 -1.70 -20.69
N ARG A 107 -5.06 -0.47 -20.79
CA ARG A 107 -3.75 -0.21 -21.40
C ARG A 107 -2.62 -0.74 -20.53
N VAL A 108 -2.73 -0.56 -19.20
CA VAL A 108 -1.77 -1.16 -18.25
C VAL A 108 -1.75 -2.70 -18.39
N TYR A 109 -2.94 -3.31 -18.48
CA TYR A 109 -3.05 -4.75 -18.72
C TYR A 109 -2.43 -5.17 -20.06
N LEU A 110 -2.71 -4.47 -21.16
CA LEU A 110 -2.12 -4.76 -22.47
C LEU A 110 -0.60 -4.69 -22.45
N PHE A 111 -0.04 -3.67 -21.78
CA PHE A 111 1.40 -3.53 -21.58
C PHE A 111 1.98 -4.73 -20.81
N VAL A 112 1.38 -5.08 -19.67
CA VAL A 112 1.82 -6.22 -18.85
C VAL A 112 1.70 -7.54 -19.62
N ARG A 113 0.58 -7.77 -20.32
CA ARG A 113 0.32 -8.95 -21.14
C ARG A 113 1.43 -9.14 -22.17
N GLU A 114 1.77 -8.08 -22.90
CA GLU A 114 2.80 -8.14 -23.92
C GLU A 114 4.20 -8.39 -23.32
N CYS A 115 4.53 -7.74 -22.21
CA CYS A 115 5.77 -8.02 -21.49
C CYS A 115 5.86 -9.45 -20.97
N LEU A 116 4.75 -10.05 -20.53
CA LEU A 116 4.70 -11.46 -20.13
C LEU A 116 4.94 -12.37 -21.33
N SER A 117 4.26 -12.12 -22.46
CA SER A 117 4.41 -12.89 -23.70
C SER A 117 5.84 -12.87 -24.25
N MET A 118 6.54 -11.74 -24.14
CA MET A 118 7.93 -11.64 -24.61
C MET A 118 8.94 -12.26 -23.65
N VAL A 119 8.70 -12.21 -22.34
CA VAL A 119 9.71 -12.59 -21.34
C VAL A 119 9.57 -14.04 -20.87
N VAL A 120 8.35 -14.53 -20.67
CA VAL A 120 8.10 -15.87 -20.12
C VAL A 120 8.10 -16.90 -21.25
N PRO A 121 9.02 -17.90 -21.24
CA PRO A 121 8.98 -19.02 -22.18
C PRO A 121 7.63 -19.74 -22.19
N LEU A 122 7.20 -20.22 -23.36
CA LEU A 122 5.88 -20.86 -23.52
C LEU A 122 5.77 -22.14 -22.67
N GLU A 123 6.89 -22.84 -22.55
CA GLU A 123 7.07 -24.08 -21.83
C GLU A 123 6.81 -23.92 -20.32
N LEU A 124 7.07 -22.74 -19.75
CA LEU A 124 6.80 -22.48 -18.33
C LEU A 124 5.30 -22.45 -18.01
N TRP A 125 4.45 -22.12 -18.99
CA TRP A 125 2.99 -22.18 -18.82
C TRP A 125 2.47 -23.62 -18.87
N GLY A 126 3.20 -24.54 -19.53
CA GLY A 126 2.78 -25.90 -19.82
C GLY A 126 1.75 -26.00 -20.95
N SER A 127 0.74 -25.12 -20.95
CA SER A 127 -0.26 -25.04 -22.00
C SER A 127 -0.80 -23.61 -22.18
N ASP A 128 -1.41 -23.36 -23.34
CA ASP A 128 -2.10 -22.09 -23.61
C ASP A 128 -3.28 -21.86 -22.67
N HIS A 129 -3.96 -22.92 -22.24
CA HIS A 129 -5.02 -22.85 -21.21
C HIS A 129 -4.51 -22.20 -19.92
N ASN A 130 -3.36 -22.65 -19.40
CA ASN A 130 -2.76 -22.07 -18.19
C ASN A 130 -2.31 -20.63 -18.42
N ARG A 131 -1.71 -20.33 -19.58
CA ARG A 131 -1.29 -18.98 -19.95
C ARG A 131 -2.46 -18.00 -19.96
N LEU A 132 -3.56 -18.37 -20.63
CA LEU A 132 -4.77 -17.52 -20.72
C LEU A 132 -5.45 -17.34 -19.37
N ASN A 133 -5.52 -18.41 -18.56
CA ASN A 133 -6.05 -18.30 -17.19
C ASN A 133 -5.21 -17.34 -16.35
N PHE A 134 -3.88 -17.44 -16.39
CA PHE A 134 -3.01 -16.53 -15.64
C PHE A 134 -3.19 -15.08 -16.10
N LEU A 135 -3.26 -14.83 -17.41
CA LEU A 135 -3.52 -13.49 -17.95
C LEU A 135 -4.88 -12.93 -17.49
N SER A 136 -5.92 -13.77 -17.42
CA SER A 136 -7.21 -13.38 -16.85
C SER A 136 -7.08 -13.00 -15.37
N ARG A 137 -6.33 -13.76 -14.58
CA ARG A 137 -6.02 -13.42 -13.17
C ARG A 137 -5.25 -12.11 -13.04
N VAL A 138 -4.31 -11.84 -13.94
CA VAL A 138 -3.57 -10.57 -13.99
C VAL A 138 -4.52 -9.40 -14.29
N ARG A 139 -5.44 -9.55 -15.24
CA ARG A 139 -6.44 -8.51 -15.55
C ARG A 139 -7.29 -8.19 -14.31
N ASN A 140 -7.82 -9.22 -13.66
CA ASN A 140 -8.63 -9.05 -12.45
C ASN A 140 -7.81 -8.44 -11.32
N PHE A 141 -6.58 -8.91 -11.10
CA PHE A 141 -5.68 -8.36 -10.11
C PHE A 141 -5.48 -6.87 -10.30
N LEU A 142 -5.17 -6.41 -11.52
CA LEU A 142 -4.96 -4.98 -11.78
C LEU A 142 -6.20 -4.10 -11.51
N SER A 143 -7.41 -4.67 -11.54
CA SER A 143 -8.66 -3.97 -11.23
C SER A 143 -9.02 -3.93 -9.74
N MET A 144 -8.33 -4.70 -8.92
CA MET A 144 -8.59 -4.76 -7.48
C MET A 144 -8.25 -3.43 -6.79
N GLY A 145 -9.10 -3.03 -5.84
CA GLY A 145 -8.88 -1.83 -5.03
C GLY A 145 -7.70 -1.95 -4.06
N LYS A 146 -7.38 -0.85 -3.38
CA LYS A 146 -6.23 -0.72 -2.45
C LYS A 146 -6.12 -1.83 -1.39
N PHE A 147 -7.24 -2.29 -0.85
CA PHE A 147 -7.30 -3.24 0.27
C PHE A 147 -7.64 -4.67 -0.15
N GLU A 148 -7.92 -4.88 -1.43
CA GLU A 148 -8.25 -6.18 -1.97
C GLU A 148 -6.98 -7.00 -2.21
N ARG A 149 -7.10 -8.33 -2.07
CA ARG A 149 -6.00 -9.28 -2.25
C ARG A 149 -6.50 -10.50 -3.00
N ILE A 150 -5.67 -11.01 -3.91
CA ILE A 150 -5.89 -12.29 -4.59
C ILE A 150 -5.21 -13.40 -3.79
N SER A 151 -5.94 -14.49 -3.54
CA SER A 151 -5.39 -15.66 -2.84
C SER A 151 -4.61 -16.58 -3.80
N LEU A 152 -3.73 -17.42 -3.24
CA LEU A 152 -3.05 -18.44 -4.05
C LEU A 152 -4.05 -19.45 -4.64
N ALA A 153 -5.12 -19.77 -3.91
CA ALA A 153 -6.17 -20.66 -4.37
C ALA A 153 -6.88 -20.08 -5.61
N GLU A 154 -7.23 -18.79 -5.59
CA GLU A 154 -7.82 -18.09 -6.75
C GLU A 154 -6.87 -18.06 -7.95
N LEU A 155 -5.57 -17.86 -7.71
CA LEU A 155 -4.55 -17.85 -8.76
C LEU A 155 -4.37 -19.24 -9.40
N MET A 156 -4.47 -20.30 -8.59
CA MET A 156 -4.34 -21.69 -9.02
C MET A 156 -5.64 -22.31 -9.56
N TRP A 157 -6.77 -21.64 -9.38
CA TRP A 157 -8.07 -22.16 -9.78
C TRP A 157 -8.12 -22.45 -11.29
N LYS A 158 -8.48 -23.70 -11.64
CA LYS A 158 -8.53 -24.26 -13.00
C LYS A 158 -7.17 -24.34 -13.72
N MET A 159 -6.05 -24.24 -13.02
CA MET A 159 -4.72 -24.50 -13.59
C MET A 159 -4.50 -26.00 -13.78
N LYS A 160 -4.04 -26.39 -14.98
CA LYS A 160 -3.66 -27.77 -15.33
C LYS A 160 -2.20 -28.00 -14.96
N VAL A 161 -1.96 -28.50 -13.74
CA VAL A 161 -0.62 -28.71 -13.19
C VAL A 161 0.21 -29.70 -14.02
N ASN A 162 -0.42 -30.77 -14.52
CA ASN A 162 0.27 -31.82 -15.27
C ASN A 162 0.61 -31.42 -16.72
N ASP A 163 0.14 -30.29 -17.23
CA ASP A 163 0.57 -29.74 -18.53
C ASP A 163 2.01 -29.18 -18.44
N CYS A 164 2.46 -28.84 -17.22
CA CYS A 164 3.78 -28.26 -16.99
C CYS A 164 4.86 -29.35 -16.93
N ASP A 165 5.43 -29.71 -18.08
CA ASP A 165 6.47 -30.74 -18.19
C ASP A 165 7.72 -30.45 -17.34
N TRP A 166 8.10 -29.18 -17.20
CA TRP A 166 9.25 -28.76 -16.39
C TRP A 166 9.10 -29.07 -14.89
N LEU A 167 7.88 -29.38 -14.43
CA LEU A 167 7.64 -29.83 -13.07
C LEU A 167 7.91 -31.33 -12.90
N LYS A 168 7.93 -32.13 -13.96
CA LYS A 168 7.97 -33.60 -13.88
C LYS A 168 9.40 -34.12 -13.72
N ILE A 169 9.59 -35.15 -12.90
CA ILE A 169 10.85 -35.94 -12.89
C ILE A 169 10.78 -37.03 -13.96
N SER A 170 9.69 -37.78 -13.98
CA SER A 170 9.33 -38.72 -15.06
C SER A 170 8.11 -38.18 -15.81
N LYS A 171 8.17 -38.21 -17.15
CA LYS A 171 7.04 -37.86 -18.02
C LYS A 171 6.01 -38.98 -18.14
N THR A 172 6.43 -40.21 -17.88
CA THR A 172 5.63 -41.43 -18.00
C THR A 172 5.34 -42.02 -16.62
N GLY A 173 4.26 -42.81 -16.53
CA GLY A 173 3.84 -43.50 -15.32
C GLY A 173 2.77 -42.78 -14.51
N ARG A 174 2.23 -43.49 -13.51
CA ARG A 174 1.19 -42.98 -12.60
C ARG A 174 1.76 -41.84 -11.74
N CYS A 175 0.99 -40.78 -11.53
CA CYS A 175 1.35 -39.67 -10.65
C CYS A 175 0.68 -39.88 -9.27
N PRO A 176 1.45 -40.23 -8.21
CA PRO A 176 0.88 -40.34 -6.87
C PRO A 176 0.33 -38.99 -6.37
N PRO A 177 -0.67 -38.97 -5.48
CA PRO A 177 -1.23 -37.73 -4.93
C PRO A 177 -0.18 -36.83 -4.26
N SER A 178 0.84 -37.41 -3.60
CA SER A 178 1.95 -36.67 -2.97
C SER A 178 2.80 -35.91 -3.99
N GLU A 179 3.09 -36.53 -5.14
CA GLU A 179 3.82 -35.93 -6.25
C GLU A 179 2.99 -34.83 -6.93
N LEU A 180 1.69 -35.07 -7.15
CA LEU A 180 0.80 -34.03 -7.68
C LEU A 180 0.74 -32.83 -6.74
N SER A 181 0.58 -33.05 -5.43
CA SER A 181 0.60 -31.99 -4.41
C SER A 181 1.91 -31.20 -4.44
N TYR A 182 3.05 -31.88 -4.60
CA TYR A 182 4.34 -31.21 -4.73
C TYR A 182 4.42 -30.36 -6.00
N ARG A 183 4.01 -30.88 -7.17
CA ARG A 183 3.95 -30.11 -8.43
C ARG A 183 3.03 -28.89 -8.30
N THR A 184 1.87 -29.04 -7.67
CA THR A 184 0.92 -27.95 -7.41
C THR A 184 1.56 -26.85 -6.58
N ARG A 185 2.31 -27.19 -5.53
CA ARG A 185 3.04 -26.21 -4.72
C ARG A 185 4.09 -25.46 -5.55
N LEU A 186 4.87 -26.16 -6.37
CA LEU A 186 5.89 -25.54 -7.21
C LEU A 186 5.28 -24.61 -8.27
N LEU A 187 4.20 -25.03 -8.94
CA LEU A 187 3.49 -24.17 -9.87
C LEU A 187 2.92 -22.93 -9.15
N GLY A 188 2.34 -23.12 -7.97
CA GLY A 188 1.84 -22.03 -7.14
C GLY A 188 2.92 -21.02 -6.77
N GLN A 189 4.12 -21.48 -6.41
CA GLN A 189 5.28 -20.62 -6.15
C GLN A 189 5.68 -19.81 -7.38
N LEU A 190 5.75 -20.44 -8.57
CA LEU A 190 6.06 -19.74 -9.81
C LEU A 190 5.00 -18.69 -10.15
N LEU A 191 3.72 -19.05 -10.13
CA LEU A 191 2.63 -18.14 -10.50
C LEU A 191 2.52 -16.97 -9.51
N ALA A 192 2.65 -17.24 -8.20
CA ALA A 192 2.69 -16.19 -7.19
C ALA A 192 3.87 -15.25 -7.41
N TRP A 193 5.06 -15.79 -7.72
CA TRP A 193 6.23 -14.98 -8.05
C TRP A 193 6.05 -14.18 -9.35
N LEU A 194 5.43 -14.75 -10.39
CA LEU A 194 5.12 -14.01 -11.61
C LEU A 194 4.15 -12.86 -11.34
N LEU A 195 3.18 -13.04 -10.45
CA LEU A 195 2.24 -11.98 -10.11
C LEU A 195 2.87 -10.89 -9.22
N ASP A 196 3.48 -11.28 -8.09
CA ASP A 196 4.02 -10.33 -7.10
C ASP A 196 5.41 -9.79 -7.49
N GLY A 197 6.31 -10.68 -7.91
CA GLY A 197 7.68 -10.32 -8.27
C GLY A 197 7.79 -9.67 -9.66
N TYR A 198 7.14 -10.25 -10.67
CA TYR A 198 7.24 -9.77 -12.05
C TYR A 198 6.15 -8.72 -12.39
N VAL A 199 4.87 -9.07 -12.37
CA VAL A 199 3.77 -8.18 -12.80
C VAL A 199 3.70 -6.94 -11.92
N LEU A 200 3.56 -7.11 -10.60
CA LEU A 200 3.51 -6.00 -9.68
C LEU A 200 4.84 -5.22 -9.67
N GLY A 201 5.98 -5.91 -9.72
CA GLY A 201 7.30 -5.27 -9.84
C GLY A 201 7.41 -4.37 -11.09
N LEU A 202 6.88 -4.83 -12.23
CA LEU A 202 6.90 -4.11 -13.50
C LEU A 202 5.97 -2.90 -13.47
N VAL A 203 4.75 -3.06 -12.95
CA VAL A 203 3.82 -1.94 -12.74
C VAL A 203 4.45 -0.89 -11.85
N ARG A 204 5.11 -1.29 -10.75
CA ARG A 204 5.83 -0.37 -9.86
C ARG A 204 7.08 0.25 -10.49
N ALA A 205 7.70 -0.37 -11.48
CA ALA A 205 8.84 0.21 -12.17
C ALA A 205 8.41 1.34 -13.12
N MET A 206 7.28 1.16 -13.81
CA MET A 206 6.84 2.03 -14.91
C MET A 206 5.77 3.05 -14.52
N PHE A 207 4.95 2.71 -13.53
CA PHE A 207 3.82 3.51 -13.09
C PHE A 207 3.92 3.87 -11.61
N TYR A 208 3.44 5.07 -11.30
CA TYR A 208 3.04 5.43 -9.96
C TYR A 208 1.56 5.11 -9.77
N VAL A 209 1.25 4.25 -8.81
CA VAL A 209 -0.12 3.79 -8.52
C VAL A 209 -0.61 4.48 -7.25
N THR A 210 -1.73 5.19 -7.33
CA THR A 210 -2.33 5.93 -6.22
C THR A 210 -3.85 5.91 -6.27
N GLU A 211 -4.49 6.01 -5.10
CA GLU A 211 -5.90 6.36 -4.99
C GLU A 211 -6.17 7.81 -5.41
N SER A 212 -7.43 8.11 -5.76
CA SER A 212 -7.93 9.48 -5.95
C SER A 212 -9.03 9.78 -4.94
N MET A 213 -9.09 11.02 -4.45
CA MET A 213 -10.07 11.46 -3.46
C MET A 213 -11.53 11.22 -3.89
N GLY A 214 -11.83 11.30 -5.19
CA GLY A 214 -13.20 11.13 -5.70
C GLY A 214 -13.66 9.68 -5.83
N GLN A 215 -12.74 8.71 -5.97
CA GLN A 215 -13.08 7.30 -6.26
C GLN A 215 -12.64 6.33 -5.15
N LYS A 216 -12.43 6.85 -3.92
CA LYS A 216 -12.10 6.09 -2.70
C LYS A 216 -10.92 5.10 -2.92
N ASN A 217 -11.23 3.81 -3.03
CA ASN A 217 -10.24 2.73 -3.10
C ASN A 217 -9.82 2.35 -4.52
N ALA A 218 -10.40 3.00 -5.55
CA ALA A 218 -10.02 2.79 -6.94
C ALA A 218 -8.61 3.30 -7.22
N LEU A 219 -7.87 2.55 -8.01
CA LEU A 219 -6.47 2.85 -8.33
C LEU A 219 -6.36 3.62 -9.64
N ARG A 220 -5.56 4.68 -9.63
CA ARG A 220 -5.08 5.40 -10.82
C ARG A 220 -3.63 5.06 -11.08
N PHE A 221 -3.30 4.89 -12.36
CA PHE A 221 -1.97 4.54 -12.84
C PHE A 221 -1.38 5.72 -13.61
N TYR A 222 -0.40 6.42 -13.05
CA TYR A 222 0.31 7.48 -13.76
C TYR A 222 1.63 6.95 -14.27
N ARG A 223 2.02 7.27 -15.51
CA ARG A 223 3.41 7.03 -15.94
C ARG A 223 4.35 7.77 -15.00
N TYR A 224 5.48 7.15 -14.68
CA TYR A 224 6.44 7.72 -13.73
C TYR A 224 6.79 9.18 -14.03
N GLN A 225 7.02 9.54 -15.29
CA GLN A 225 7.42 10.90 -15.67
C GLN A 225 6.29 11.92 -15.46
N VAL A 226 5.05 11.56 -15.79
CA VAL A 226 3.86 12.40 -15.53
C VAL A 226 3.73 12.64 -14.02
N TRP A 227 3.88 11.57 -13.23
CA TRP A 227 3.83 11.68 -11.78
C TRP A 227 4.96 12.55 -11.21
N ALA A 228 6.19 12.39 -11.71
CA ALA A 228 7.33 13.20 -11.28
C ALA A 228 7.07 14.70 -11.52
N LYS A 229 6.51 15.05 -12.68
CA LYS A 229 6.16 16.45 -12.99
C LYS A 229 5.04 16.97 -12.10
N LEU A 230 4.00 16.17 -11.87
CA LEU A 230 2.95 16.50 -10.89
C LEU A 230 3.55 16.81 -9.52
N GLN A 231 4.46 15.95 -9.02
CA GLN A 231 5.10 16.17 -7.73
C GLN A 231 5.89 17.49 -7.69
N GLU A 232 6.67 17.78 -8.72
CA GLU A 232 7.42 19.02 -8.85
C GLU A 232 6.50 20.26 -8.79
N LEU A 233 5.40 20.26 -9.56
CA LEU A 233 4.42 21.35 -9.55
C LEU A 233 3.76 21.53 -8.19
N ALA A 234 3.39 20.43 -7.52
CA ALA A 234 2.80 20.50 -6.19
C ALA A 234 3.79 21.04 -5.14
N PHE A 235 5.06 20.61 -5.18
CA PHE A 235 6.09 21.19 -4.31
C PHE A 235 6.22 22.69 -4.53
N ARG A 236 6.34 23.12 -5.80
CA ARG A 236 6.43 24.55 -6.14
C ARG A 236 5.24 25.34 -5.59
N GLY A 237 4.02 24.82 -5.74
CA GLY A 237 2.81 25.45 -5.22
C GLY A 237 2.73 25.54 -3.69
N HIS A 238 3.25 24.56 -2.96
CA HIS A 238 3.32 24.62 -1.49
C HIS A 238 4.42 25.55 -0.98
N LEU A 239 5.56 25.59 -1.66
CA LEU A 239 6.65 26.52 -1.36
C LEU A 239 6.22 27.97 -1.58
N SER A 240 5.57 28.27 -2.72
CA SER A 240 5.12 29.64 -3.04
C SER A 240 4.05 30.17 -2.07
N LYS A 241 3.27 29.27 -1.45
CA LYS A 241 2.28 29.62 -0.43
C LYS A 241 2.88 29.76 0.98
N GLY A 242 4.19 29.56 1.14
CA GLY A 242 4.85 29.56 2.45
C GLY A 242 4.43 28.39 3.36
N GLN A 243 3.75 27.37 2.83
CA GLN A 243 3.30 26.20 3.60
C GLN A 243 4.44 25.22 3.87
N MET A 244 5.51 25.29 3.08
CA MET A 244 6.72 24.49 3.23
C MET A 244 7.94 25.39 3.01
N SER A 245 9.02 25.07 3.71
CA SER A 245 10.33 25.67 3.51
C SER A 245 11.37 24.58 3.32
N GLU A 246 12.31 24.81 2.41
CA GLU A 246 13.46 23.92 2.23
C GLU A 246 14.49 24.20 3.33
N LEU A 247 14.98 23.12 3.95
CA LEU A 247 16.03 23.20 4.95
C LEU A 247 17.39 22.88 4.32
N THR A 248 18.38 23.72 4.60
CA THR A 248 19.78 23.47 4.24
C THR A 248 20.37 22.31 5.05
N LEU A 249 21.47 21.72 4.57
CA LEU A 249 22.15 20.65 5.32
C LEU A 249 22.60 21.11 6.72
N ALA A 250 23.06 22.34 6.86
CA ALA A 250 23.43 22.93 8.15
C ALA A 250 22.23 22.99 9.11
N GLN A 251 21.07 23.46 8.61
CA GLN A 251 19.83 23.48 9.40
C GLN A 251 19.36 22.07 9.77
N VAL A 252 19.50 21.09 8.86
CA VAL A 252 19.16 19.69 9.16
C VAL A 252 20.07 19.12 10.24
N MET A 253 21.37 19.43 10.19
CA MET A 253 22.34 19.00 11.20
C MET A 253 22.11 19.67 12.56
N SER A 254 21.61 20.91 12.58
CA SER A 254 21.29 21.63 13.83
C SER A 254 19.97 21.18 14.47
N LEU A 255 19.14 20.38 13.78
CA LEU A 255 17.90 19.88 14.36
C LEU A 255 18.18 18.99 15.58
N PRO A 256 17.36 19.07 16.64
CA PRO A 256 17.48 18.20 17.79
C PRO A 256 17.51 16.73 17.38
N LYS A 257 18.34 15.91 18.05
CA LYS A 257 18.40 14.45 17.80
C LYS A 257 17.04 13.78 17.99
N THR A 258 16.17 14.38 18.82
CA THR A 258 14.78 13.97 19.10
C THR A 258 13.80 14.27 17.97
N THR A 259 14.19 15.06 16.96
CA THR A 259 13.33 15.43 15.83
C THR A 259 12.84 14.17 15.10
N VAL A 260 11.53 14.10 14.94
CA VAL A 260 10.84 13.00 14.25
C VAL A 260 10.72 13.35 12.78
N THR A 261 11.03 12.38 11.92
CA THR A 261 10.96 12.56 10.47
C THR A 261 9.68 11.95 9.92
N SER A 262 9.08 12.64 8.95
CA SER A 262 7.89 12.17 8.25
C SER A 262 8.14 12.15 6.75
N ARG A 263 7.58 11.15 6.08
CA ARG A 263 7.57 11.05 4.62
C ARG A 263 6.39 11.81 4.07
N LEU A 264 6.65 12.75 3.17
CA LEU A 264 5.62 13.35 2.36
C LEU A 264 5.15 12.41 1.25
N ARG A 265 3.84 12.40 0.97
CA ARG A 265 3.21 11.70 -0.15
C ARG A 265 2.04 12.53 -0.67
N PHE A 266 1.94 12.65 -1.98
CA PHE A 266 0.82 13.34 -2.62
C PHE A 266 -0.31 12.39 -3.01
N ILE A 267 -1.55 12.89 -2.94
CA ILE A 267 -2.78 12.25 -3.41
C ILE A 267 -3.48 13.19 -4.42
N PRO A 268 -3.81 12.71 -5.64
CA PRO A 268 -4.58 13.46 -6.63
C PRO A 268 -5.96 13.93 -6.14
N LYS A 269 -6.24 15.23 -6.31
CA LYS A 269 -7.57 15.83 -6.28
C LYS A 269 -8.06 16.12 -7.71
N THR A 270 -9.12 16.91 -7.84
CA THR A 270 -9.68 17.42 -9.10
C THR A 270 -8.77 18.44 -9.77
N ASP A 271 -8.19 19.35 -8.99
CA ASP A 271 -7.49 20.57 -9.43
C ASP A 271 -6.06 20.69 -8.88
N GLY A 272 -5.63 19.72 -8.06
CA GLY A 272 -4.30 19.75 -7.44
C GLY A 272 -3.97 18.46 -6.71
N MET A 273 -2.95 18.52 -5.85
CA MET A 273 -2.54 17.38 -5.04
C MET A 273 -2.60 17.68 -3.56
N ARG A 274 -3.16 16.75 -2.79
CA ARG A 274 -3.17 16.83 -1.33
C ARG A 274 -1.85 16.27 -0.79
N PRO A 275 -1.05 17.04 -0.04
CA PRO A 275 0.06 16.49 0.73
C PRO A 275 -0.49 15.70 1.91
N ILE A 276 0.06 14.52 2.15
CA ILE A 276 -0.12 13.78 3.39
C ILE A 276 1.25 13.33 3.89
N THR A 277 1.41 13.29 5.21
CA THR A 277 2.65 12.85 5.83
C THR A 277 2.47 11.50 6.50
N ARG A 278 3.54 10.72 6.52
CA ARG A 278 3.63 9.49 7.31
C ARG A 278 4.90 9.52 8.12
N VAL A 279 4.78 9.51 9.44
CA VAL A 279 5.93 9.34 10.35
C VAL A 279 6.71 8.08 9.97
N ILE A 280 8.01 8.24 9.73
CA ILE A 280 8.92 7.13 9.40
C ILE A 280 9.75 6.80 10.62
N GLY A 281 10.10 5.53 10.77
CA GLY A 281 11.03 5.07 11.78
C GLY A 281 10.35 4.24 12.86
N ALA A 282 11.09 3.26 13.35
CA ALA A 282 10.74 2.45 14.51
C ALA A 282 11.83 2.57 15.57
N ASP A 283 12.53 3.71 15.59
CA ASP A 283 13.53 4.06 16.59
C ASP A 283 12.86 4.57 17.88
N ALA A 284 13.64 4.62 18.97
CA ALA A 284 13.12 4.91 20.30
C ALA A 284 12.40 6.28 20.37
N LYS A 285 12.97 7.32 19.75
CA LYS A 285 12.35 8.67 19.72
C LYS A 285 11.01 8.69 18.98
N THR A 286 10.91 7.98 17.85
CA THR A 286 9.67 7.94 17.06
C THR A 286 8.58 7.19 17.82
N ARG A 287 8.93 6.08 18.48
CA ARG A 287 8.00 5.36 19.37
C ARG A 287 7.53 6.24 20.53
N LEU A 288 8.45 6.98 21.16
CA LEU A 288 8.15 7.88 22.26
C LEU A 288 7.22 9.02 21.81
N PHE A 289 7.50 9.66 20.68
CA PHE A 289 6.64 10.70 20.11
C PHE A 289 5.22 10.18 19.85
N GLN A 290 5.10 9.02 19.20
CA GLN A 290 3.79 8.41 18.96
C GLN A 290 3.09 8.02 20.27
N ALA A 291 3.83 7.61 21.31
CA ALA A 291 3.25 7.35 22.62
C ALA A 291 2.69 8.63 23.25
N ARG A 292 3.48 9.71 23.28
CA ARG A 292 3.05 11.01 23.82
C ARG A 292 1.83 11.58 23.10
N VAL A 293 1.78 11.50 21.78
CA VAL A 293 0.61 11.94 21.00
C VAL A 293 -0.64 11.13 21.36
N ARG A 294 -0.49 9.81 21.56
CA ARG A 294 -1.60 8.96 22.03
C ARG A 294 -2.02 9.30 23.45
N ASP A 295 -1.08 9.52 24.35
CA ASP A 295 -1.35 9.87 25.74
C ASP A 295 -2.07 11.23 25.83
N LEU A 296 -1.63 12.24 25.07
CA LEU A 296 -2.30 13.53 24.97
C LEU A 296 -3.73 13.37 24.44
N LEU A 297 -3.91 12.62 23.35
CA LEU A 297 -5.25 12.35 22.79
C LEU A 297 -6.16 11.64 23.80
N ASP A 298 -5.60 10.70 24.56
CA ASP A 298 -6.32 9.97 25.61
C ASP A 298 -6.78 10.91 26.73
N VAL A 299 -5.92 11.82 27.20
CA VAL A 299 -6.25 12.84 28.20
C VAL A 299 -7.33 13.80 27.68
N LEU A 300 -7.16 14.33 26.47
CA LEU A 300 -8.13 15.23 25.85
C LEU A 300 -9.51 14.57 25.69
N ARG A 301 -9.55 13.27 25.34
CA ARG A 301 -10.81 12.50 25.28
C ARG A 301 -11.50 12.39 26.63
N VAL A 302 -10.74 12.28 27.72
CA VAL A 302 -11.33 12.28 29.08
C VAL A 302 -11.90 13.65 29.39
N CYS A 303 -11.16 14.74 29.13
CA CYS A 303 -11.62 16.11 29.33
C CYS A 303 -12.93 16.36 28.58
N VAL A 304 -12.99 15.98 27.30
CA VAL A 304 -14.20 16.09 26.48
C VAL A 304 -15.38 15.29 27.02
N ARG A 305 -15.16 14.08 27.57
CA ARG A 305 -16.24 13.26 28.14
C ARG A 305 -16.79 13.87 29.43
N SER A 306 -15.92 14.47 30.24
CA SER A 306 -16.31 15.13 31.49
C SER A 306 -16.96 16.50 31.25
N SER A 307 -16.54 17.22 30.21
CA SER A 307 -17.08 18.52 29.84
C SER A 307 -17.40 18.54 28.35
N PRO A 308 -18.55 17.97 27.92
CA PRO A 308 -18.95 17.92 26.51
C PRO A 308 -19.07 19.30 25.84
N SER A 309 -19.31 20.36 26.62
CA SER A 309 -19.38 21.75 26.15
C SER A 309 -18.11 22.22 25.44
N LEU A 310 -16.94 21.63 25.75
CA LEU A 310 -15.66 21.94 25.09
C LEU A 310 -15.69 21.70 23.56
N LEU A 311 -16.56 20.80 23.09
CA LEU A 311 -16.71 20.51 21.67
C LEU A 311 -17.93 21.17 21.03
N GLY A 312 -18.73 21.90 21.81
CA GLY A 312 -19.99 22.48 21.36
C GLY A 312 -20.87 21.44 20.66
N SER A 313 -21.27 21.73 19.42
CA SER A 313 -22.16 20.90 18.61
C SER A 313 -21.45 19.83 17.76
N THR A 314 -20.20 19.47 18.08
CA THR A 314 -19.45 18.45 17.33
C THR A 314 -20.06 17.06 17.49
N VAL A 315 -20.17 16.32 16.37
CA VAL A 315 -20.64 14.92 16.32
C VAL A 315 -19.56 14.01 15.73
N TRP A 316 -19.35 12.81 16.29
CA TRP A 316 -18.22 11.94 15.92
C TRP A 316 -18.55 10.85 14.90
N GLY A 317 -19.79 10.80 14.41
CA GLY A 317 -20.21 9.84 13.40
C GLY A 317 -21.72 9.77 13.21
N THR A 318 -22.16 8.80 12.41
CA THR A 318 -23.59 8.61 12.07
C THR A 318 -24.45 8.30 13.28
N THR A 319 -23.94 7.57 14.26
CA THR A 319 -24.66 7.28 15.52
C THR A 319 -24.94 8.55 16.32
N ASP A 320 -23.97 9.47 16.39
CA ASP A 320 -24.15 10.74 17.11
C ASP A 320 -25.06 11.68 16.32
N ILE A 321 -24.92 11.74 14.98
CA ILE A 321 -25.83 12.48 14.11
C ILE A 321 -27.27 11.99 14.31
N HIS A 322 -27.49 10.67 14.27
CA HIS A 322 -28.80 10.07 14.51
C HIS A 322 -29.32 10.42 15.90
N ARG A 323 -28.48 10.38 16.95
CA ARG A 323 -28.88 10.76 18.31
C ARG A 323 -29.38 12.21 18.37
N VAL A 324 -28.66 13.14 17.75
CA VAL A 324 -29.03 14.58 17.71
C VAL A 324 -30.29 14.80 16.88
N LEU A 325 -30.45 14.14 15.74
CA LEU A 325 -31.66 14.27 14.93
C LEU A 325 -32.87 13.57 15.57
N SER A 326 -32.64 12.48 16.31
CA SER A 326 -33.71 11.77 17.02
C SER A 326 -34.28 12.59 18.16
N SER A 327 -33.47 13.44 18.83
CA SER A 327 -33.98 14.26 19.93
C SER A 327 -34.96 15.34 19.48
N ILE A 328 -34.86 15.82 18.24
CA ILE A 328 -35.79 16.80 17.66
C ILE A 328 -37.00 16.16 16.98
N THR A 329 -36.98 14.84 16.79
CA THR A 329 -38.04 14.11 16.05
C THR A 329 -39.40 14.12 16.78
N PRO A 330 -39.51 13.96 18.12
CA PRO A 330 -40.80 13.99 18.81
C PRO A 330 -41.53 15.33 18.66
N ALA A 331 -40.82 16.44 18.85
CA ALA A 331 -41.40 17.78 18.70
C ALA A 331 -41.87 18.05 17.25
N GLN A 332 -41.13 17.52 16.27
CA GLN A 332 -41.48 17.60 14.86
C GLN A 332 -42.69 16.73 14.49
N LYS A 333 -42.89 15.59 15.18
CA LYS A 333 -44.07 14.72 14.99
C LYS A 333 -45.33 15.33 15.58
N ASP A 334 -45.21 15.98 16.74
CA ASP A 334 -46.34 16.61 17.44
C ASP A 334 -46.82 17.87 16.70
N LYS A 335 -45.89 18.75 16.29
CA LYS A 335 -46.21 19.95 15.52
C LYS A 335 -45.25 20.11 14.33
N PRO A 336 -45.64 19.64 13.13
CA PRO A 336 -44.80 19.71 11.95
C PRO A 336 -44.45 21.16 11.60
N ARG A 337 -43.16 21.49 11.58
CA ARG A 337 -42.64 22.79 11.12
C ARG A 337 -41.69 22.59 9.94
N PRO A 338 -41.58 23.55 9.01
CA PRO A 338 -40.56 23.48 7.97
C PRO A 338 -39.17 23.47 8.61
N LEU A 339 -38.34 22.49 8.22
CA LEU A 339 -36.94 22.41 8.62
C LEU A 339 -36.06 22.91 7.48
N TYR A 340 -35.11 23.78 7.81
CA TYR A 340 -34.14 24.32 6.87
C TYR A 340 -32.75 23.79 7.21
N PHE A 341 -32.02 23.31 6.20
CA PHE A 341 -30.69 22.75 6.37
C PHE A 341 -29.70 23.54 5.51
N VAL A 342 -28.59 23.95 6.12
CA VAL A 342 -27.47 24.57 5.43
C VAL A 342 -26.28 23.63 5.53
N LYS A 343 -25.72 23.26 4.38
CA LYS A 343 -24.48 22.50 4.31
C LYS A 343 -23.33 23.44 3.97
N VAL A 344 -22.34 23.50 4.86
CA VAL A 344 -21.11 24.27 4.67
C VAL A 344 -19.93 23.30 4.63
N ASP A 345 -19.00 23.52 3.70
CA ASP A 345 -17.72 22.80 3.65
C ASP A 345 -16.57 23.79 3.91
N VAL A 346 -15.72 23.48 4.88
CA VAL A 346 -14.61 24.36 5.27
C VAL A 346 -13.36 23.95 4.50
N SER A 347 -12.92 24.81 3.58
CA SER A 347 -11.70 24.57 2.80
C SER A 347 -10.45 24.77 3.63
N GLY A 348 -9.47 23.86 3.49
CA GLY A 348 -8.13 24.08 4.06
C GLY A 348 -8.05 23.99 5.58
N ALA A 349 -9.02 23.35 6.26
CA ALA A 349 -9.14 23.35 7.71
C ALA A 349 -7.87 22.94 8.48
N TYR A 350 -7.01 22.07 7.92
CA TYR A 350 -5.72 21.73 8.54
C TYR A 350 -4.62 22.76 8.26
N ASP A 351 -4.63 23.35 7.06
CA ASP A 351 -3.59 24.29 6.60
C ASP A 351 -3.77 25.67 7.25
N SER A 352 -4.99 26.00 7.68
CA SER A 352 -5.36 27.29 8.27
C SER A 352 -5.44 27.28 9.80
N LEU A 353 -4.93 26.23 10.48
CA LEU A 353 -4.99 26.16 11.94
C LEU A 353 -4.06 27.21 12.58
N PRO A 354 -4.58 28.16 13.36
CA PRO A 354 -3.75 29.14 14.07
C PRO A 354 -3.07 28.44 15.25
N HIS A 355 -1.82 28.01 15.06
CA HIS A 355 -1.08 27.21 16.05
C HIS A 355 -0.99 27.88 17.44
N THR A 356 -0.82 29.20 17.50
CA THR A 356 -0.76 29.94 18.76
C THR A 356 -2.06 29.81 19.56
N GLN A 357 -3.20 30.06 18.90
CA GLN A 357 -4.52 29.93 19.53
C GLN A 357 -4.83 28.47 19.87
N LEU A 358 -4.42 27.52 19.02
CA LEU A 358 -4.58 26.10 19.31
C LEU A 358 -3.84 25.70 20.60
N LEU A 359 -2.62 26.17 20.79
CA LEU A 359 -1.84 25.92 22.00
C LEU A 359 -2.47 26.57 23.24
N GLU A 360 -3.02 27.77 23.09
CA GLU A 360 -3.76 28.45 24.17
C GLU A 360 -5.00 27.65 24.59
N VAL A 361 -5.84 27.25 23.64
CA VAL A 361 -7.05 26.45 23.91
C VAL A 361 -6.70 25.10 24.55
N ILE A 362 -5.69 24.41 24.03
CA ILE A 362 -5.22 23.15 24.63
C ILE A 362 -4.68 23.40 26.04
N GLY A 363 -3.92 24.48 26.25
CA GLY A 363 -3.40 24.87 27.55
C GLY A 363 -4.50 25.12 28.57
N GLN A 364 -5.55 25.86 28.20
CA GLN A 364 -6.73 26.11 29.03
C GLN A 364 -7.46 24.81 29.38
N VAL A 365 -7.61 23.87 28.45
CA VAL A 365 -8.24 22.57 28.76
C VAL A 365 -7.37 21.76 29.71
N LEU A 366 -6.05 21.76 29.51
CA LEU A 366 -5.13 20.94 30.29
C LEU A 366 -4.81 21.52 31.68
N SER A 367 -4.91 22.83 31.88
CA SER A 367 -4.63 23.47 33.18
C SER A 367 -5.58 22.98 34.27
N HIS A 368 -6.83 22.67 33.92
CA HIS A 368 -7.84 22.16 34.85
C HIS A 368 -7.55 20.72 35.32
N VAL A 369 -6.62 20.02 34.69
CA VAL A 369 -6.43 18.57 34.87
C VAL A 369 -4.96 18.22 35.16
N GLN A 370 -4.14 19.23 35.46
CA GLN A 370 -2.68 19.09 35.58
C GLN A 370 -2.26 18.28 36.80
N GLU A 371 -3.04 18.33 37.89
CA GLU A 371 -2.81 17.56 39.13
C GLU A 371 -3.61 16.26 39.18
N GLU A 372 -4.43 16.00 38.17
CA GLU A 372 -5.32 14.85 38.15
C GLU A 372 -4.62 13.58 37.68
N LEU A 373 -4.99 12.46 38.30
CA LEU A 373 -4.43 11.15 37.96
C LEU A 373 -5.34 10.44 36.95
N PHE A 374 -4.75 10.09 35.80
CA PHE A 374 -5.41 9.30 34.77
C PHE A 374 -5.01 7.82 34.86
N SER A 375 -5.97 6.93 34.64
CA SER A 375 -5.71 5.50 34.45
C SER A 375 -5.88 5.15 32.98
N VAL A 376 -4.84 4.58 32.37
CA VAL A 376 -4.92 4.01 31.02
C VAL A 376 -5.04 2.49 31.14
N ARG A 377 -6.19 1.96 30.74
CA ARG A 377 -6.46 0.52 30.74
C ARG A 377 -6.36 -0.04 29.34
N ARG A 378 -5.83 -1.26 29.25
CA ARG A 378 -5.70 -2.01 28.00
C ARG A 378 -6.33 -3.38 28.20
N TYR A 379 -7.36 -3.70 27.44
CA TYR A 379 -8.05 -4.97 27.53
C TYR A 379 -8.48 -5.46 26.15
N ALA A 380 -8.75 -6.76 26.04
CA ALA A 380 -9.35 -7.33 24.84
C ALA A 380 -10.87 -7.37 25.04
N LYS A 381 -11.61 -6.67 24.18
CA LYS A 381 -13.06 -6.86 24.06
C LYS A 381 -13.28 -8.06 23.15
N VAL A 382 -13.99 -9.07 23.64
CA VAL A 382 -14.34 -10.28 22.90
C VAL A 382 -15.86 -10.34 22.79
N TRP A 383 -16.38 -10.65 21.61
CA TRP A 383 -17.82 -10.80 21.39
C TRP A 383 -18.08 -11.84 20.30
N ALA A 384 -19.27 -12.43 20.30
CA ALA A 384 -19.72 -13.31 19.23
C ALA A 384 -20.34 -12.47 18.10
N ASP A 385 -19.87 -12.70 16.88
CA ASP A 385 -20.46 -12.19 15.64
C ASP A 385 -21.22 -13.34 14.98
N ASN A 386 -22.48 -13.10 14.62
CA ASN A 386 -23.37 -14.15 14.10
C ASN A 386 -22.89 -14.75 12.77
N HIS A 387 -22.02 -14.07 12.02
CA HIS A 387 -21.53 -14.53 10.72
C HIS A 387 -20.04 -14.93 10.74
N GLU A 388 -19.25 -14.25 11.56
CA GLU A 388 -17.78 -14.42 11.59
C GLU A 388 -17.27 -15.10 12.88
N GLY A 389 -18.17 -15.53 13.77
CA GLY A 389 -17.82 -16.25 15.00
C GLY A 389 -17.21 -15.34 16.07
N LEU A 390 -16.27 -15.87 16.85
CA LEU A 390 -15.67 -15.12 17.97
C LEU A 390 -14.73 -14.02 17.47
N LYS A 391 -15.09 -12.76 17.69
CA LYS A 391 -14.26 -11.59 17.38
C LYS A 391 -13.57 -11.06 18.62
N LYS A 392 -12.39 -10.49 18.42
CA LYS A 392 -11.65 -9.76 19.45
C LYS A 392 -11.12 -8.44 18.91
N THR A 393 -11.19 -7.39 19.73
CA THR A 393 -10.46 -6.14 19.49
C THR A 393 -9.77 -5.68 20.75
N PHE A 394 -8.57 -5.14 20.60
CA PHE A 394 -7.84 -4.52 21.70
C PHE A 394 -8.35 -3.10 21.90
N VAL A 395 -8.81 -2.82 23.11
CA VAL A 395 -9.33 -1.53 23.53
C VAL A 395 -8.32 -0.89 24.47
N ARG A 396 -8.07 0.40 24.23
CA ARG A 396 -7.35 1.28 25.15
C ARG A 396 -8.31 2.35 25.63
N GLN A 397 -8.56 2.38 26.93
CA GLN A 397 -9.54 3.27 27.54
C GLN A 397 -8.88 4.06 28.67
N THR A 398 -9.13 5.36 28.68
CA THR A 398 -8.62 6.27 29.71
C THR A 398 -9.78 6.83 30.50
N SER A 399 -9.61 6.94 31.81
CA SER A 399 -10.56 7.51 32.77
C SER A 399 -9.82 8.20 33.92
N TRP A 400 -10.51 9.05 34.67
CA TRP A 400 -10.05 9.52 35.98
C TRP A 400 -9.83 8.33 36.92
N LYS A 401 -8.84 8.44 37.80
CA LYS A 401 -8.49 7.38 38.76
C LYS A 401 -9.62 7.08 39.77
N THR A 402 -10.47 8.06 40.06
CA THR A 402 -11.55 8.01 41.08
C THR A 402 -12.91 7.52 40.57
N LEU A 403 -13.13 7.42 39.25
CA LEU A 403 -14.48 7.25 38.66
C LEU A 403 -14.79 5.85 38.09
N TRP A 404 -14.10 4.80 38.53
CA TRP A 404 -14.41 3.48 37.99
C TRP A 404 -15.68 2.86 38.61
N ARG A 405 -16.72 2.72 37.78
CA ARG A 405 -17.75 1.68 37.93
C ARG A 405 -17.63 0.70 36.75
N PRO A 406 -17.71 -0.62 36.97
CA PRO A 406 -17.72 -1.59 35.88
C PRO A 406 -18.92 -1.31 34.96
N PRO A 407 -18.76 -1.39 33.63
CA PRO A 407 -19.90 -1.43 32.72
C PRO A 407 -20.65 -2.75 32.98
N THR A 408 -21.94 -2.65 33.29
CA THR A 408 -22.89 -3.78 33.30
C THR A 408 -23.10 -4.35 31.92
#